data_AF-A0A1F6N3X2-F1
#
_entry.id   AF-A0A1F6N3X2-F1
#
_cell.length_a   1.000
_cell.length_b   1.000
_cell.length_c   1.000
_cell.angle_alpha   90.00
_cell.angle_beta   90.00
_cell.angle_gamma   90.00
#
_symmetry.space_group_name_H-M   'P 1'
#
loop_
_entity.id
_entity.type
_entity.pdbx_description
1 polymer ?
#
loop_
_entity_poly.entity_id
_entity_poly.type
_entity_poly.pdbx_seq_one_letter_code
_entity_poly.pdbx_strand_id
1 'polypeptide(L)' 'MGLPSKKRTNRSKRDRASHFALKPTTIQTDASGNPHLPHHATKAGSYNGRTVATKAVKRAARRLRKPSV' A
#
# COMPACT_ATOMS: atom_id res chain seq x y z
N MET A 1 4.90 22.45 -33.46
CA MET A 1 4.99 21.23 -32.62
C MET A 1 5.12 20.02 -33.54
N GLY A 2 6.07 19.11 -33.30
CA GLY A 2 6.30 17.95 -34.16
C GLY A 2 5.27 16.84 -33.94
N LEU A 3 4.44 16.58 -34.95
CA LEU A 3 3.52 15.45 -34.94
C LEU A 3 4.23 14.17 -35.44
N PRO A 4 3.85 12.98 -34.94
CA PRO A 4 4.37 11.73 -35.49
C PRO A 4 4.02 11.61 -36.97
N SER A 5 5.03 11.38 -37.82
CA SER A 5 4.84 11.23 -39.27
C SER A 5 4.10 9.95 -39.66
N LYS A 6 4.13 8.93 -38.79
CA LYS A 6 3.48 7.62 -39.03
C LYS A 6 2.91 7.04 -37.74
N LYS A 7 1.83 6.25 -37.91
CA LYS A 7 1.27 5.43 -36.82
C LYS A 7 2.27 4.33 -36.44
N ARG A 8 2.50 4.16 -35.13
CA ARG A 8 3.31 3.05 -34.62
C ARG A 8 2.61 1.70 -34.82
N THR A 9 3.40 0.68 -35.12
CA THR A 9 2.89 -0.69 -35.24
C THR A 9 2.51 -1.27 -33.88
N ASN A 10 1.60 -2.25 -33.87
CA ASN A 10 1.19 -2.94 -32.64
C ASN A 10 2.38 -3.60 -31.93
N ARG A 11 3.36 -4.11 -32.69
CA ARG A 11 4.62 -4.66 -32.17
C ARG A 11 5.44 -3.59 -31.45
N SER A 12 5.71 -2.45 -32.10
CA SER A 12 6.45 -1.33 -31.47
C SER A 12 5.78 -0.81 -30.19
N LYS A 13 4.44 -0.81 -30.12
CA LYS A 13 3.71 -0.48 -28.90
C LYS A 13 3.96 -1.53 -27.80
N ARG A 14 3.88 -2.82 -28.13
CA ARG A 14 4.05 -3.92 -27.18
C ARG A 14 5.49 -4.02 -26.66
N ASP A 15 6.47 -3.90 -27.54
CA ASP A 15 7.89 -3.94 -27.17
C ASP A 15 8.23 -2.81 -26.19
N ARG A 16 7.68 -1.60 -26.42
CA ARG A 16 7.83 -0.49 -25.45
C ARG A 16 7.11 -0.77 -24.13
N ALA A 17 5.91 -1.36 -24.18
CA ALA A 17 5.11 -1.66 -23.00
C ALA A 17 5.63 -2.86 -22.19
N SER A 18 6.57 -3.64 -22.73
CA SER A 18 7.19 -4.79 -22.04
C SER A 18 7.80 -4.42 -20.68
N HIS A 19 8.26 -3.17 -20.53
CA HIS A 19 8.84 -2.67 -19.29
C HIS A 19 7.82 -2.08 -18.30
N PHE A 20 6.53 -2.03 -18.65
CA PHE A 20 5.49 -1.37 -17.83
C PHE A 20 4.80 -2.31 -16.83
N ALA A 21 5.29 -3.53 -16.65
CA ALA A 21 4.73 -4.46 -15.68
C ALA A 21 4.85 -3.90 -14.25
N LEU A 22 3.76 -3.99 -13.47
CA LEU A 22 3.76 -3.61 -12.07
C LEU A 22 4.56 -4.64 -11.25
N LYS A 23 5.33 -4.16 -10.28
CA LYS A 23 6.07 -5.02 -9.35
C LYS A 23 5.20 -5.35 -8.13
N PRO A 24 5.24 -6.60 -7.63
CA PRO A 24 4.56 -6.92 -6.38
C PRO A 24 5.17 -6.12 -5.22
N THR A 25 4.33 -5.64 -4.32
CA THR A 25 4.80 -4.99 -3.09
C THR A 25 5.21 -6.02 -2.06
N THR A 26 6.37 -5.83 -1.45
CA THR A 26 6.82 -6.66 -0.32
C THR A 26 5.92 -6.42 0.89
N ILE A 27 5.34 -7.49 1.43
CA ILE A 27 4.47 -7.47 2.61
C ILE A 27 5.10 -8.37 3.67
N GLN A 28 5.16 -7.87 4.90
CA GLN A 28 5.58 -8.62 6.09
C GLN A 28 4.38 -8.88 7.00
N THR A 29 4.48 -9.89 7.86
CA THR A 29 3.46 -10.23 8.86
C THR A 29 3.95 -9.87 10.24
N ASP A 30 3.08 -9.29 11.08
CA ASP A 30 3.41 -9.08 12.49
C ASP A 30 3.27 -10.38 13.29
N ALA A 31 3.63 -10.35 14.58
CA ALA A 31 3.53 -11.50 15.48
C ALA A 31 2.09 -12.04 15.64
N SER A 32 1.08 -11.23 15.32
CA SER A 32 -0.33 -11.60 15.36
C SER A 32 -0.87 -12.00 13.98
N GLY A 33 -0.01 -12.10 12.96
CA GLY A 33 -0.36 -12.48 11.59
C GLY A 33 -0.89 -11.36 10.70
N ASN A 34 -0.91 -10.10 11.15
CA ASN A 34 -1.43 -9.00 10.32
C ASN A 34 -0.41 -8.58 9.24
N PRO A 35 -0.84 -8.48 7.97
CA PRO A 35 0.02 -7.99 6.90
C PRO A 35 0.27 -6.48 7.02
N HIS A 36 1.51 -6.08 6.78
CA HIS A 36 1.95 -4.69 6.77
C HIS A 36 3.13 -4.48 5.82
N LEU A 37 3.36 -3.21 5.46
CA LEU A 37 4.54 -2.83 4.68
C LEU A 37 5.77 -2.81 5.60
N PRO A 38 6.96 -3.18 5.11
CA PRO A 38 8.21 -3.03 5.86
C PRO A 38 8.38 -1.60 6.38
N HIS A 39 8.86 -1.45 7.61
CA HIS A 39 9.03 -0.15 8.28
C HIS A 39 7.74 0.64 8.57
N HIS A 40 6.56 0.02 8.41
CA HIS A 40 5.29 0.63 8.79
C HIS A 40 4.65 -0.13 9.96
N ALA A 41 3.98 0.61 10.85
CA ALA A 41 3.14 -0.01 11.86
C ALA A 41 1.95 -0.71 11.21
N THR A 42 1.53 -1.85 11.78
CA THR A 42 0.33 -2.54 11.33
C THR A 42 -0.92 -1.70 11.61
N LYS A 43 -2.03 -1.99 10.92
CA LYS A 43 -3.31 -1.29 11.17
C LYS A 43 -3.80 -1.48 12.62
N ALA A 44 -3.48 -2.63 13.21
CA ALA A 44 -3.73 -2.93 14.62
C ALA A 44 -2.86 -2.10 15.58
N GLY A 45 -1.81 -1.45 15.05
CA GLY A 45 -0.91 -0.60 15.81
C GLY A 45 0.32 -1.31 16.35
N SER A 46 0.74 -2.44 15.77
CA SER A 46 1.99 -3.11 16.16
C SER A 46 3.17 -2.63 15.28
N TYR A 47 4.31 -2.34 15.90
CA TYR A 47 5.60 -2.11 15.22
C TYR A 47 6.74 -2.61 16.11
N ASN A 48 7.61 -3.48 15.58
CA ASN A 48 8.72 -4.09 16.33
C ASN A 48 8.28 -4.71 17.68
N GLY A 49 7.13 -5.38 17.70
CA GLY A 49 6.59 -6.03 18.90
C GLY A 49 6.05 -5.06 19.98
N ARG A 50 5.98 -3.76 19.69
CA ARG A 50 5.44 -2.73 20.59
C ARG A 50 4.12 -2.18 20.05
N THR A 51 3.22 -1.84 20.96
CA THR A 51 1.98 -1.13 20.63
C THR A 51 2.27 0.34 20.38
N VAL A 52 2.04 0.80 19.16
CA VAL A 52 2.16 2.18 18.70
C VAL A 52 0.79 2.81 18.59
N ALA A 53 0.63 4.01 19.16
CA ALA A 53 -0.61 4.77 19.09
C ALA A 53 -0.84 5.35 17.68
N THR A 54 -1.25 4.50 16.74
CA THR A 54 -1.62 4.92 15.39
C THR A 54 -2.93 5.73 15.42
N LYS A 55 -3.20 6.53 14.38
CA LYS A 55 -4.49 7.23 14.25
C LYS A 55 -5.67 6.25 14.31
N ALA A 56 -5.50 5.03 13.81
CA ALA A 56 -6.52 3.97 13.88
C ALA A 56 -6.76 3.53 15.33
N VAL A 57 -5.70 3.22 16.10
CA VAL A 57 -5.80 2.87 17.52
C VAL A 57 -6.42 4.01 18.33
N LYS A 58 -5.99 5.26 18.09
CA LYS A 58 -6.58 6.44 18.75
C LYS A 58 -8.07 6.62 18.42
N ARG A 59 -8.47 6.38 17.17
CA ARG A 59 -9.89 6.43 16.77
C ARG A 59 -10.70 5.31 17.42
N ALA A 60 -10.17 4.09 17.49
CA ALA A 60 -10.80 2.96 18.15
C ALA A 60 -10.98 3.23 19.65
N ALA A 61 -9.92 3.66 20.33
CA ALA A 61 -9.98 4.05 21.75
C ALA A 61 -11.00 5.16 22.01
N ARG A 62 -11.09 6.17 21.12
CA ARG A 62 -12.10 7.23 21.23
C ARG A 62 -13.53 6.70 21.03
N ARG A 63 -13.72 5.71 20.15
CA ARG A 63 -15.03 5.10 19.90
C ARG A 63 -15.51 4.29 21.12
N LEU A 64 -14.61 3.56 21.77
CA LEU A 64 -14.89 2.82 23.01
C LEU A 64 -15.26 3.73 24.19
N ARG A 65 -14.73 4.96 24.20
CA ARG A 65 -15.03 5.97 25.23
C ARG A 65 -16.33 6.74 24.99
N LYS A 66 -16.94 6.61 23.81
CA LYS A 66 -18.21 7.30 23.52
C LYS A 66 -19.35 6.45 24.11
N PRO A 67 -20.11 6.96 25.10
CA PRO A 67 -21.26 6.22 25.62
C PRO A 67 -22.24 5.98 24.46
N SER A 68 -22.72 4.74 24.34
CA SER A 68 -23.81 4.38 23.44
C SER A 68 -25.08 5.06 23.95
N VAL A 69 -25.49 6.11 23.24
CA VAL A 69 -26.83 6.70 23.34
C VAL A 69 -27.71 5.97 22.33
#